data_AF-X0WK51-F1
#
_entry.id   AF-X0WK51-F1
#
_cell.length_a   1.000
_cell.length_b   1.000
_cell.length_c   1.000
_cell.angle_alpha   90.00
_cell.angle_beta   90.00
_cell.angle_gamma   90.00
#
_symmetry.space_group_name_H-M   'P 1'
#
loop_
_entity.id
_entity.type
_entity.pdbx_description
1 polymer ?
#
loop_
_entity_poly.entity_id
_entity_poly.type
_entity_poly.pdbx_seq_one_letter_code
_entity_poly.pdbx_strand_id
1 'polypeptide(L)'
;MNDNKKWLTTDYPQIVFENSQVGRLKKELFDAPMSKIVEILKKYEIPSPPELGKAGSYIQTTPRMHVIENRRKNDFVFVPVGCTECHGDYA
;
A
#
# COMPACT_ATOMS: atom_id res chain seq x y z
N MET A 1 3.80 -7.57 -37.10
CA MET A 1 3.98 -8.71 -36.16
C MET A 1 3.04 -8.45 -34.99
N ASN A 2 2.05 -9.31 -34.78
CA ASN A 2 1.09 -9.17 -33.69
C ASN A 2 1.77 -9.58 -32.37
N ASP A 3 2.44 -8.64 -31.70
CA ASP A 3 3.01 -8.84 -30.36
C ASP A 3 1.93 -8.78 -29.26
N ASN A 4 0.79 -9.44 -29.51
CA ASN A 4 -0.31 -9.58 -28.56
C ASN A 4 -0.04 -10.79 -27.63
N LYS A 5 1.17 -10.89 -27.07
CA LYS A 5 1.44 -11.87 -26.01
C LYS A 5 0.62 -11.48 -24.80
N LYS A 6 -0.38 -12.31 -24.45
CA LYS A 6 -1.22 -12.15 -23.26
C LYS A 6 -0.38 -12.13 -21.97
N TRP A 7 0.79 -12.77 -21.98
CA TRP A 7 1.65 -12.96 -20.83
C TRP A 7 3.09 -12.51 -21.09
N LEU A 8 3.69 -11.89 -20.09
CA LEU A 8 5.08 -11.46 -20.00
C LEU A 8 5.81 -12.41 -19.05
N THR A 9 6.92 -13.00 -19.48
CA THR A 9 7.70 -13.98 -18.71
C THR A 9 8.94 -13.33 -18.12
N THR A 10 9.51 -13.94 -17.08
CA THR A 10 10.81 -13.57 -16.50
C THR A 10 11.87 -14.62 -16.86
N ASP A 11 13.09 -14.45 -16.35
CA ASP A 11 14.14 -15.49 -16.41
C ASP A 11 13.73 -16.79 -15.71
N TYR A 12 12.70 -16.72 -14.85
CA TYR A 12 12.00 -17.86 -14.27
C TYR A 12 10.65 -18.06 -14.98
N PRO A 13 10.51 -19.06 -15.88
CA PRO A 13 9.32 -19.21 -16.73
C PRO A 13 7.99 -19.41 -15.96
N GLN A 14 8.05 -19.81 -14.69
CA GLN A 14 6.87 -19.99 -13.84
C GLN A 14 6.31 -18.65 -13.31
N ILE A 15 7.10 -17.58 -13.36
CA ILE A 15 6.69 -16.24 -12.95
C ILE A 15 6.25 -15.48 -14.20
N VAL A 16 4.96 -15.22 -14.30
CA VAL A 16 4.33 -14.55 -15.44
C VAL A 16 3.48 -13.37 -15.00
N PHE A 17 3.45 -12.35 -15.85
CA PHE A 17 2.63 -11.16 -15.66
C PHE A 17 1.68 -11.00 -16.84
N GLU A 18 0.47 -10.53 -16.59
CA GLU A 18 -0.44 -10.18 -17.67
C GLU A 18 0.12 -9.01 -18.49
N ASN A 19 -0.07 -9.00 -19.80
CA ASN A 19 0.27 -7.85 -20.64
C ASN A 19 -0.79 -6.73 -20.57
N SER A 20 -1.23 -6.41 -19.36
CA SER A 20 -2.06 -5.24 -19.03
C SER A 20 -1.18 -4.08 -18.56
N GLN A 21 -1.75 -2.88 -18.42
CA GLN A 21 -1.01 -1.72 -17.89
C GLN A 21 -0.42 -2.02 -16.51
N VAL A 22 -1.23 -2.60 -15.61
CA VAL A 22 -0.82 -3.00 -14.26
C VAL A 22 0.21 -4.14 -14.31
N GLY A 23 0.02 -5.13 -15.19
CA GLY A 23 0.96 -6.25 -15.30
C GLY A 23 2.33 -5.83 -15.84
N ARG A 24 2.40 -4.87 -16.78
CA ARG A 24 3.66 -4.27 -17.22
C ARG A 24 4.38 -3.52 -16.10
N LEU A 25 3.65 -2.74 -15.30
CA LEU A 25 4.22 -2.08 -14.12
C LEU A 25 4.80 -3.10 -13.12
N LYS A 26 4.06 -4.18 -12.85
CA LYS A 26 4.53 -5.26 -11.97
C LYS A 26 5.80 -5.93 -12.52
N LYS A 27 5.86 -6.17 -13.83
CA LYS A 27 7.05 -6.72 -14.49
C LYS A 27 8.25 -5.78 -14.37
N GLU A 28 8.05 -4.50 -14.63
CA GLU A 28 9.10 -3.48 -14.50
C GLU A 28 9.68 -3.43 -13.08
N LEU A 29 8.82 -3.51 -12.06
CA LEU A 29 9.26 -3.57 -10.66
C LEU A 29 9.95 -4.88 -10.33
N PHE A 30 9.48 -6.01 -10.86
CA PHE A 30 10.08 -7.32 -10.65
C PHE A 30 11.50 -7.41 -11.23
N ASP A 31 11.72 -6.85 -12.42
CA ASP A 31 13.03 -6.85 -13.09
C ASP A 31 13.96 -5.73 -12.62
N ALA A 32 13.45 -4.79 -11.81
CA ALA A 32 14.22 -3.64 -11.40
C ALA A 32 15.44 -4.06 -10.55
N PRO A 33 16.60 -3.41 -10.73
CA PRO A 33 17.71 -3.60 -9.82
C PRO A 33 17.33 -3.11 -8.42
N MET A 34 17.94 -3.71 -7.40
CA MET A 34 17.64 -3.33 -6.01
C MET A 34 17.88 -1.85 -5.69
N SER A 35 18.80 -1.17 -6.38
CA SER A 35 19.00 0.28 -6.24
C SER A 35 17.74 1.07 -6.58
N LYS A 36 17.05 0.75 -7.67
CA LYS A 36 15.79 1.38 -8.08
C LYS A 36 14.69 1.09 -7.08
N ILE A 37 14.63 -0.12 -6.53
CA ILE A 37 13.67 -0.46 -5.47
C ILE A 37 13.91 0.38 -4.21
N VAL A 38 15.17 0.53 -3.78
CA VAL A 38 15.53 1.36 -2.62
C VAL A 38 15.14 2.82 -2.83
N GLU A 39 15.34 3.38 -4.03
CA GLU A 39 14.92 4.75 -4.37
C GLU A 39 13.39 4.92 -4.30
N ILE A 40 12.65 3.95 -4.84
CA ILE A 40 11.18 3.95 -4.77
C ILE A 40 10.72 3.91 -3.31
N LEU A 41 11.25 2.98 -2.51
CA LEU A 41 10.90 2.86 -1.09
C LEU A 41 11.20 4.14 -0.32
N LYS A 42 12.36 4.76 -0.57
CA LYS A 42 12.73 6.04 0.05
C LYS A 42 11.76 7.17 -0.31
N LYS A 43 11.29 7.22 -1.57
CA LYS A 43 10.29 8.20 -2.01
C LYS A 43 8.97 8.08 -1.26
N TYR A 44 8.59 6.86 -0.87
CA TYR A 44 7.38 6.58 -0.08
C TYR A 44 7.66 6.50 1.42
N GLU A 45 8.86 6.89 1.87
CA GLU A 45 9.27 6.85 3.28
C GLU A 45 9.18 5.45 3.91
N ILE A 46 9.46 4.39 3.13
CA ILE A 46 9.44 2.99 3.57
C ILE A 46 10.87 2.50 3.88
N PRO A 47 11.11 1.89 5.06
CA PRO A 47 10.18 1.76 6.18
C PRO A 47 10.00 3.08 6.92
N SER A 48 8.75 3.40 7.28
CA SER A 48 8.47 4.49 8.21
C SER A 48 8.50 3.96 9.65
N PRO A 49 8.77 4.82 10.65
CA PRO A 49 8.68 4.41 12.05
C PRO A 49 7.30 3.83 12.39
N PRO A 50 7.20 2.77 13.23
CA PRO A 50 5.91 2.21 13.61
C PRO A 50 5.14 3.20 14.49
N GLU A 51 3.87 3.44 14.17
CA GLU A 51 3.01 4.32 14.97
C GLU A 51 2.05 3.56 15.89
N LEU A 52 2.16 2.24 16.01
CA LEU A 52 1.23 1.42 16.80
C LEU A 52 1.14 1.86 18.27
N GLY A 53 2.26 2.29 18.87
CA GLY A 53 2.32 2.79 20.25
C GLY A 53 2.12 4.30 20.40
N LYS A 54 1.90 5.02 19.29
CA LYS A 54 1.75 6.48 19.31
C LYS A 54 0.28 6.82 19.57
N ALA A 55 0.03 7.58 20.64
CA ALA A 55 -1.31 8.03 20.99
C ALA A 55 -1.95 8.78 19.80
N GLY A 56 -3.20 8.43 19.47
CA GLY A 56 -3.94 9.04 18.36
C GLY A 56 -3.63 8.50 16.96
N SER A 57 -2.65 7.60 16.80
CA SER A 57 -2.26 7.05 15.49
C SER A 57 -2.99 5.75 15.13
N TYR A 58 -3.40 4.94 16.11
CA TYR A 58 -4.09 3.67 15.86
C TYR A 58 -5.58 3.77 16.23
N ILE A 59 -6.46 3.38 15.31
CA ILE A 59 -7.92 3.51 15.48
C ILE A 59 -8.45 2.78 16.70
N GLN A 60 -7.86 1.63 17.06
CA GLN A 60 -8.29 0.86 18.24
C GLN A 60 -7.89 1.52 19.57
N THR A 61 -6.86 2.38 19.57
CA THR A 61 -6.40 3.10 20.78
C THR A 61 -6.74 4.58 20.75
N THR A 62 -7.59 5.02 19.81
CA THR A 62 -7.94 6.42 19.63
C THR A 62 -9.44 6.60 19.83
N PRO A 63 -9.89 7.39 20.82
CA PRO A 63 -11.31 7.67 21.03
C PRO A 63 -11.99 8.14 19.74
N ARG A 64 -13.22 7.66 19.50
CA ARG A 64 -13.94 7.88 18.23
C ARG A 64 -14.06 9.35 17.83
N MET A 65 -14.24 10.24 18.81
CA MET A 65 -14.38 11.68 18.56
C MET A 65 -13.17 12.24 17.81
N HIS A 66 -11.95 11.83 18.20
CA HIS A 66 -10.72 12.24 17.54
C HIS A 66 -10.55 11.59 16.16
N VAL A 67 -10.98 10.33 15.99
CA VAL A 67 -10.97 9.65 14.68
C VAL A 67 -11.88 10.36 13.68
N ILE A 68 -13.04 10.85 14.13
CA ILE A 68 -13.99 11.62 13.30
C ILE A 68 -13.38 12.96 12.87
N GLU A 69 -12.73 13.68 13.79
CA GLU A 69 -12.03 14.93 13.45
C GLU A 69 -10.90 14.70 12.46
N ASN A 70 -10.12 13.64 12.64
CA ASN A 70 -9.05 13.26 11.71
C ASN A 70 -9.60 12.91 10.33
N ARG A 71 -10.69 12.13 10.26
CA ARG A 71 -11.35 11.79 8.99
C ARG A 71 -11.82 13.05 8.24
N ARG A 72 -12.33 14.07 8.92
CA ARG A 72 -12.78 15.33 8.29
C ARG A 72 -11.65 16.13 7.63
N LYS A 73 -10.40 15.91 8.02
CA LYS A 73 -9.22 16.58 7.46
C LYS A 73 -8.68 15.91 6.20
N ASN A 74 -9.22 14.75 5.80
CA ASN A 74 -8.69 13.93 4.72
C ASN A 74 -9.75 13.68 3.64
N ASP A 75 -9.38 13.84 2.37
CA ASP A 75 -10.26 13.54 1.22
C ASP A 75 -10.47 12.02 1.04
N PHE A 76 -9.42 11.23 1.32
CA PHE A 76 -9.43 9.78 1.22
C PHE A 76 -8.95 9.14 2.53
N VAL A 77 -9.62 8.06 2.95
CA VAL A 77 -9.24 7.27 4.14
C VAL A 77 -9.16 5.81 3.76
N PHE A 78 -7.98 5.20 3.96
CA PHE A 78 -7.77 3.78 3.76
C PHE A 78 -8.03 3.04 5.07
N VAL A 79 -9.05 2.17 5.09
CA VAL A 79 -9.37 1.32 6.25
C VAL A 79 -9.16 -0.14 5.85
N PRO A 80 -8.23 -0.87 6.49
CA PRO A 80 -8.09 -2.29 6.26
C PRO A 80 -9.38 -3.04 6.61
N VAL A 81 -9.70 -4.06 5.81
CA VAL A 81 -10.85 -4.94 6.08
C VAL A 81 -10.63 -5.64 7.42
N GLY A 82 -11.58 -5.50 8.36
CA GLY A 82 -11.49 -6.03 9.72
C GLY A 82 -11.06 -5.01 10.78
N CYS A 83 -10.67 -3.79 10.39
CA CYS A 83 -10.30 -2.70 11.31
C CYS A 83 -11.43 -1.66 11.49
N THR A 84 -12.69 -2.07 11.39
CA THR A 84 -13.86 -1.18 11.51
C THR A 84 -14.40 -1.07 12.94
N GLU A 85 -13.61 -1.49 13.94
CA GLU A 85 -14.00 -1.45 15.35
C GLU A 85 -14.24 0.00 15.83
N CYS A 86 -15.25 0.17 16.68
CA CYS A 86 -15.70 1.46 17.16
C CYS A 86 -15.62 1.51 18.69
N HIS A 87 -14.52 2.01 19.23
CA HIS A 87 -14.31 2.15 20.67
C HIS A 87 -14.96 3.42 21.23
N GLY A 88 -16.30 3.47 21.21
CA GLY A 88 -17.14 4.44 21.96
C GLY A 88 -16.85 5.95 21.79
N ASP A 89 -17.72 6.80 22.34
CA ASP A 89 -17.55 8.28 22.26
C ASP A 89 -16.84 8.88 23.50
N TYR A 90 -16.47 8.06 24.48
CA TYR A 90 -15.95 8.49 25.78
C TYR A 90 -14.55 7.92 26.03
N ALA A 91 -13.70 8.71 26.70
CA ALA A 91 -12.34 8.33 27.14
C ALA A 91 -12.34 7.90 28.61
#